data_AF-A0A3P1V6M3-F1
#
_entry.id   AF-A0A3P1V6M3-F1
#
_cell.length_a   1.000
_cell.length_b   1.000
_cell.length_c   1.000
_cell.angle_alpha   90.00
_cell.angle_beta   90.00
_cell.angle_gamma   90.00
#
_symmetry.space_group_name_H-M   'P 1'
#
loop_
_entity.id
_entity.type
_entity.pdbx_description
1 polymer ?
#
loop_
_entity_poly.entity_id
_entity_poly.type
_entity_poly.pdbx_seq_one_letter_code
_entity_poly.pdbx_strand_id
1 'polypeptide(L)'
;VNKALNNALEQIKQLQPSQPEQPVEPKQPEQPEINYDKAMASLTEAIEKKVAELGTNNDAKKKLVEITDKAIATIQEAKTQEDVNKALNNALEQIKQLQPSQP
;
A
#
# COMPACT_ATOMS: atom_id res chain seq x y z
N VAL A 1 68.65 -0.20 8.56
CA VAL A 1 68.14 -1.60 8.48
C VAL A 1 66.61 -1.68 8.56
N ASN A 2 65.90 -0.74 9.22
CA ASN A 2 64.44 -0.89 9.47
C ASN A 2 63.49 -0.52 8.31
N LYS A 3 63.89 0.35 7.37
CA LYS A 3 62.99 0.83 6.30
C LYS A 3 62.69 -0.24 5.23
N ALA A 4 63.70 -1.05 4.88
CA ALA A 4 63.53 -2.13 3.90
C ALA A 4 62.64 -3.26 4.43
N LEU A 5 62.75 -3.56 5.73
CA LEU A 5 61.94 -4.59 6.37
C LEU A 5 60.46 -4.19 6.47
N ASN A 6 60.18 -2.93 6.81
CA ASN A 6 58.81 -2.40 6.83
C ASN A 6 58.17 -2.41 5.44
N ASN A 7 58.91 -2.06 4.39
CA ASN A 7 58.41 -2.11 3.02
C ASN A 7 58.09 -3.54 2.56
N ALA A 8 58.92 -4.52 2.95
CA ALA A 8 58.68 -5.92 2.62
C ALA A 8 57.42 -6.46 3.31
N LEU A 9 57.17 -6.07 4.56
CA LEU A 9 55.97 -6.45 5.31
C LEU A 9 54.68 -5.88 4.69
N GLU A 10 54.71 -4.62 4.22
CA GLU A 10 53.54 -4.04 3.54
C GLU A 10 53.25 -4.69 2.18
N GLN A 11 54.27 -5.07 1.41
CA GLN A 11 54.08 -5.80 0.15
C GLN A 11 53.45 -7.18 0.38
N ILE A 12 53.87 -7.89 1.43
CA ILE A 12 53.29 -9.20 1.77
C ILE A 12 51.81 -9.07 2.17
N LYS A 13 51.43 -8.00 2.86
CA LYS A 13 50.04 -7.76 3.27
C LYS A 13 49.11 -7.48 2.09
N GLN A 14 49.61 -6.82 1.05
CA GLN A 14 48.85 -6.54 -0.19
C GLN A 14 48.73 -7.75 -1.11
N LEU A 15 49.60 -8.76 -0.95
CA LEU A 15 49.55 -10.02 -1.69
C LEU A 15 48.58 -11.03 -1.07
N GLN A 16 47.98 -10.72 0.09
CA GLN A 16 46.90 -11.55 0.62
C GLN A 16 45.67 -11.37 -0.26
N PRO A 17 45.13 -12.44 -0.86
CA PRO A 17 43.92 -12.35 -1.66
C PRO A 17 42.79 -11.86 -0.75
N SER A 18 42.20 -10.71 -1.11
CA SER A 18 40.94 -10.27 -0.53
C SER A 18 39.96 -11.44 -0.61
N GLN A 19 39.37 -11.83 0.51
CA GLN A 19 38.33 -12.86 0.47
C GLN A 19 37.30 -12.47 -0.59
N PRO A 20 36.88 -13.39 -1.45
CA PRO A 20 35.83 -13.08 -2.42
C PRO A 20 34.59 -12.64 -1.63
N GLU A 21 34.09 -11.45 -1.94
CA GLU A 21 32.79 -11.01 -1.43
C GLU A 21 31.78 -12.11 -1.75
N GLN A 22 31.10 -12.61 -0.73
CA GLN A 22 30.07 -13.62 -0.93
C GLN A 22 29.03 -13.09 -1.91
N PRO A 23 28.48 -13.93 -2.80
CA PRO A 23 27.46 -13.49 -3.73
C PRO A 23 26.28 -12.92 -2.93
N VAL A 24 25.96 -11.65 -3.15
CA VAL A 24 24.68 -11.09 -2.71
C VAL A 24 23.57 -11.87 -3.42
N GLU A 25 22.73 -12.56 -2.65
CA GLU A 25 21.53 -13.17 -3.20
C GLU A 25 20.72 -12.11 -3.95
N PRO A 26 20.18 -12.42 -5.15
CA PRO A 26 19.34 -11.49 -5.86
C PRO A 26 18.10 -11.20 -5.00
N LYS A 27 17.89 -9.93 -4.67
CA LYS A 27 16.66 -9.50 -4.00
C LYS A 27 15.48 -9.95 -4.86
N GLN A 28 14.52 -10.63 -4.23
CA GLN A 28 13.22 -10.86 -4.88
C GLN A 28 12.64 -9.51 -5.33
N PRO A 29 11.92 -9.47 -6.47
CA PRO A 29 11.25 -8.25 -6.89
C PRO A 29 10.35 -7.75 -5.76
N GLU A 30 10.52 -6.50 -5.36
CA GLU A 30 9.57 -5.85 -4.47
C GLU A 30 8.21 -5.83 -5.17
N GLN A 31 7.19 -6.39 -4.52
CA GLN A 31 5.84 -6.24 -5.04
C GLN A 31 5.47 -4.75 -5.01
N PRO A 32 4.73 -4.25 -6.03
CA PRO A 32 4.28 -2.88 -6.03
C PRO A 32 3.52 -2.58 -4.74
N GLU A 33 3.84 -1.44 -4.12
CA GLU A 33 3.23 -1.03 -2.87
C GLU A 33 1.72 -0.78 -3.07
N ILE A 34 0.91 -1.38 -2.20
CA ILE A 34 -0.55 -1.24 -2.22
C ILE A 34 -0.95 -0.12 -1.27
N ASN A 35 -1.62 0.90 -1.81
CA ASN A 35 -2.01 2.12 -1.09
C ASN A 35 -3.39 1.98 -0.46
N TYR A 36 -3.53 1.10 0.54
CA TYR A 36 -4.80 0.90 1.25
C TYR A 36 -5.27 2.16 1.99
N ASP A 37 -4.36 2.89 2.64
CA ASP A 37 -4.71 4.10 3.40
C ASP A 37 -5.35 5.16 2.51
N LYS A 38 -4.80 5.35 1.31
CA LYS A 38 -5.35 6.28 0.33
C LYS A 38 -6.76 5.86 -0.10
N ALA A 39 -6.99 4.57 -0.34
CA ALA A 39 -8.30 4.06 -0.73
C ALA A 39 -9.32 4.20 0.40
N MET A 40 -8.93 3.90 1.64
CA MET A 40 -9.79 4.07 2.82
C MET A 40 -10.14 5.54 3.05
N ALA A 41 -9.17 6.45 2.92
CA ALA A 41 -9.42 7.89 3.03
C ALA A 41 -10.44 8.38 1.98
N SER A 42 -10.29 7.97 0.71
CA SER A 42 -11.25 8.29 -0.35
C SER A 42 -12.64 7.70 -0.10
N LEU A 43 -12.71 6.47 0.43
CA LEU A 43 -13.98 5.85 0.81
C LEU A 43 -14.66 6.63 1.94
N THR A 44 -13.91 6.99 2.99
CA THR A 44 -14.41 7.80 4.13
C THR A 44 -14.98 9.13 3.67
N GLU A 45 -14.25 9.88 2.84
CA GLU A 45 -14.73 11.18 2.32
C GLU A 45 -16.05 11.04 1.56
N ALA A 46 -16.16 10.02 0.72
CA ALA A 46 -17.39 9.74 -0.02
C ALA A 46 -18.57 9.37 0.90
N ILE A 47 -18.30 8.62 1.97
CA ILE A 47 -19.31 8.25 2.97
C ILE A 47 -19.78 9.48 3.74
N GLU A 48 -18.87 10.31 4.25
CA GLU A 48 -19.20 11.52 5.02
C GLU A 48 -20.10 12.46 4.20
N LYS A 49 -19.70 12.72 2.95
CA LYS A 49 -20.50 13.50 2.01
C LYS A 49 -21.88 12.86 1.81
N LYS A 50 -21.93 11.54 1.60
CA LYS A 50 -23.18 10.87 1.32
C LYS A 50 -24.11 10.83 2.53
N VAL A 51 -23.60 10.62 3.74
CA VAL A 51 -24.38 10.68 4.98
C VAL A 51 -25.06 12.04 5.14
N ALA A 52 -24.35 13.12 4.82
CA ALA A 52 -24.91 14.48 4.83
C ALA A 52 -26.03 14.65 3.78
N GLU A 53 -25.81 14.19 2.54
CA GLU A 53 -26.81 14.24 1.46
C GLU A 53 -28.07 13.43 1.79
N LEU A 54 -27.93 12.27 2.43
CA LEU A 54 -29.06 11.38 2.73
C LEU A 54 -30.02 11.94 3.78
N GLY A 55 -29.62 12.94 4.56
CA GLY A 55 -30.51 13.62 5.50
C GLY A 55 -31.12 12.67 6.53
N THR A 56 -32.44 12.53 6.55
CA THR A 56 -33.19 11.65 7.47
C THR A 56 -33.53 10.27 6.89
N ASN A 57 -33.07 9.94 5.68
CA ASN A 57 -33.37 8.68 5.01
C ASN A 57 -32.61 7.52 5.66
N ASN A 58 -33.18 6.96 6.72
CA ASN A 58 -32.56 5.89 7.50
C ASN A 58 -32.35 4.60 6.67
N ASP A 59 -33.24 4.30 5.72
CA ASP A 59 -33.10 3.13 4.86
C ASP A 59 -31.91 3.28 3.89
N ALA A 60 -31.74 4.46 3.30
CA ALA A 60 -30.57 4.74 2.47
C ALA A 60 -29.27 4.75 3.29
N LYS A 61 -29.30 5.25 4.53
CA LYS A 61 -28.14 5.19 5.43
C LYS A 61 -27.78 3.75 5.82
N LYS A 62 -28.77 2.89 6.04
CA LYS A 62 -28.51 1.46 6.29
C LYS A 62 -27.83 0.80 5.09
N LYS A 63 -28.32 1.07 3.87
CA LYS A 63 -27.66 0.61 2.63
C LYS A 63 -26.25 1.17 2.47
N LEU A 64 -26.02 2.43 2.86
CA LEU A 64 -24.68 3.03 2.85
C LEU A 64 -23.72 2.27 3.76
N VAL A 65 -24.16 1.87 4.96
CA VAL A 65 -23.36 1.04 5.87
C VAL A 65 -23.05 -0.32 5.23
N GLU A 66 -24.05 -1.01 4.67
CA GLU A 66 -23.85 -2.31 4.01
C GLU A 66 -22.86 -2.23 2.82
N ILE A 67 -22.96 -1.18 2.00
CA ILE A 67 -22.02 -0.92 0.90
C ILE A 67 -20.61 -0.68 1.45
N THR A 68 -20.50 0.10 2.53
CA THR A 68 -19.22 0.45 3.17
C THR A 68 -18.52 -0.78 3.74
N ASP A 69 -19.24 -1.62 4.50
CA ASP A 69 -18.67 -2.82 5.11
C ASP A 69 -18.12 -3.77 4.05
N LYS A 70 -18.89 -3.97 2.97
CA LYS A 70 -18.46 -4.78 1.82
C LYS A 70 -17.24 -4.18 1.12
N ALA A 71 -17.21 -2.86 0.94
CA ALA A 71 -16.10 -2.15 0.32
C ALA A 71 -14.82 -2.29 1.14
N ILE A 72 -14.90 -2.11 2.46
CA ILE A 72 -13.76 -2.25 3.38
C ILE A 72 -13.19 -3.66 3.28
N ALA A 73 -14.02 -4.69 3.39
CA ALA A 73 -13.59 -6.08 3.27
C ALA A 73 -12.91 -6.36 1.91
N THR A 74 -13.54 -5.95 0.81
CA THR A 74 -13.01 -6.18 -0.54
C THR A 74 -11.67 -5.46 -0.76
N ILE A 75 -11.54 -4.22 -0.27
CA ILE A 75 -10.29 -3.46 -0.37
C ILE A 75 -9.20 -4.11 0.49
N GLN A 76 -9.51 -4.59 1.70
CA GLN A 76 -8.51 -5.24 2.58
C GLN A 76 -8.05 -6.60 2.05
N GLU A 77 -8.92 -7.34 1.36
CA GLU A 77 -8.59 -8.64 0.76
C GLU A 77 -7.83 -8.52 -0.58
N ALA A 78 -7.84 -7.34 -1.20
CA ALA A 78 -7.20 -7.09 -2.48
C ALA A 78 -5.68 -7.31 -2.40
N LYS A 79 -5.12 -8.08 -3.34
CA LYS A 79 -3.69 -8.41 -3.38
C LYS A 79 -2.90 -7.52 -4.33
N THR A 80 -3.57 -6.60 -5.01
CA THR A 80 -2.96 -5.68 -5.98
C THR A 80 -3.59 -4.29 -5.86
N GLN A 81 -2.84 -3.27 -6.27
CA GLN A 81 -3.38 -1.91 -6.34
C GLN A 81 -4.56 -1.80 -7.33
N GLU A 82 -4.56 -2.61 -8.40
CA GLU A 82 -5.66 -2.64 -9.35
C GLU A 82 -6.95 -3.13 -8.70
N ASP A 83 -6.88 -4.22 -7.93
CA ASP A 83 -8.02 -4.76 -7.19
C ASP A 83 -8.52 -3.75 -6.15
N VAL A 84 -7.62 -3.06 -5.44
CA VAL A 84 -7.97 -1.96 -4.54
C VAL A 84 -8.73 -0.85 -5.29
N ASN A 85 -8.22 -0.41 -6.44
CA ASN A 85 -8.85 0.64 -7.24
C ASN A 85 -10.23 0.20 -7.75
N LYS A 86 -10.36 -1.06 -8.18
CA LYS A 86 -11.62 -1.63 -8.66
C LYS A 86 -12.66 -1.71 -7.55
N ALA A 87 -12.27 -2.18 -6.37
CA ALA A 87 -13.14 -2.27 -5.20
C ALA A 87 -13.59 -0.87 -4.76
N LEU A 88 -12.67 0.09 -4.68
CA LEU A 88 -12.98 1.48 -4.37
C LEU A 88 -13.95 2.09 -5.38
N ASN A 89 -13.66 2.00 -6.68
CA ASN A 89 -14.52 2.57 -7.72
C ASN A 89 -15.93 1.98 -7.70
N ASN A 90 -16.05 0.67 -7.52
CA ASN A 90 -17.34 -0.01 -7.42
C ASN A 90 -18.14 0.48 -6.20
N ALA A 91 -17.48 0.65 -5.06
CA ALA A 91 -18.11 1.21 -3.86
C ALA A 91 -18.59 2.64 -4.10
N LEU A 92 -17.74 3.50 -4.68
CA LEU A 92 -18.08 4.89 -5.00
C LEU A 92 -19.28 4.99 -5.95
N GLU A 93 -19.38 4.10 -6.93
CA GLU A 93 -20.55 4.04 -7.83
C GLU A 93 -21.83 3.65 -7.09
N GLN A 94 -21.78 2.64 -6.22
CA GLN A 94 -22.94 2.23 -5.42
C GLN A 94 -23.38 3.33 -4.44
N ILE A 95 -22.42 4.00 -3.77
CA ILE A 95 -22.69 5.12 -2.87
C ILE A 95 -23.42 6.25 -3.61
N LYS A 96 -22.98 6.59 -4.83
CA LYS A 96 -23.61 7.64 -5.65
C LYS A 96 -25.08 7.34 -5.99
N GLN A 97 -25.45 6.07 -6.15
CA GLN A 97 -26.81 5.67 -6.51
C GLN A 97 -27.82 5.82 -5.36
N LEU A 98 -27.36 5.94 -4.10
CA LEU A 98 -28.26 6.12 -2.97
C LEU A 98 -29.00 7.46 -3.09
N GLN A 99 -30.32 7.40 -2.98
CA GLN A 99 -31.18 8.57 -3.12
C GLN A 99 -31.39 9.24 -1.75
N PRO A 100 -31.37 10.59 -1.68
CA PRO A 100 -31.69 11.32 -0.46
C PRO A 100 -33.16 11.13 -0.06
N SER A 101 -33.54 11.58 1.14
CA SER A 101 -34.96 11.74 1.48
C SER A 101 -35.64 12.58 0.40
N GLN A 102 -36.80 12.15 -0.10
CA GLN A 102 -37.63 13.06 -0.90
C GLN A 102 -38.04 14.26 -0.03
N PRO A 103 -38.08 15.48 -0.60
CA PRO A 103 -38.55 16.67 0.10
C PRO A 103 -40.01 16.57 0.53
#